data_AF-A0A2R6KJM5-F1
#
_entry.id   AF-A0A2R6KJM5-F1
#
_cell.length_a   1.000
_cell.length_b   1.000
_cell.length_c   1.000
_cell.angle_alpha   90.00
_cell.angle_beta   90.00
_cell.angle_gamma   90.00
#
_symmetry.space_group_name_H-M   'P 1'
#
loop_
_entity.id
_entity.type
_entity.pdbx_description
1 polymer ?
#
loop_
_entity_poly.entity_id
_entity_poly.type
_entity_poly.pdbx_seq_one_letter_code
_entity_poly.pdbx_strand_id
1 'polypeptide(L)'
;DRGYRSFGSYGSVVVFTKPDGSGAVIHRVHFRVEAGENWVPRANDSYLSGEGCATVQHCPAPHDGFITKGDANPEYDQSGGLVPPVRAEWIDGAARARVPLG
;
A
#
# COMPACT_ATOMS: atom_id res chain seq x y z
N ASP A 1 16.53 26.08 -13.84
CA ASP A 1 15.28 25.39 -14.22
C ASP A 1 15.47 23.94 -14.62
N ARG A 2 15.01 23.04 -13.75
CA ARG A 2 14.35 21.75 -14.01
C ARG A 2 14.13 21.10 -12.64
N GLY A 3 12.90 21.20 -12.14
CA GLY A 3 12.52 20.70 -10.83
C GLY A 3 12.82 19.22 -10.70
N TYR A 4 13.74 18.89 -9.80
CA TYR A 4 13.87 17.55 -9.26
C TYR A 4 12.55 17.24 -8.52
N ARG A 5 11.65 16.50 -9.18
CA ARG A 5 10.62 15.76 -8.48
C ARG A 5 11.27 14.46 -8.01
N SER A 6 11.80 14.47 -6.80
CA SER A 6 12.19 13.26 -6.08
C SER A 6 10.93 12.47 -5.72
N PHE A 7 10.35 11.76 -6.68
CA PHE A 7 9.36 10.73 -6.39
C PHE A 7 10.09 9.46 -5.99
N GLY A 8 10.37 9.35 -4.69
CA GLY A 8 10.89 8.15 -4.07
C GLY A 8 10.53 8.20 -2.60
N SER A 9 9.27 7.91 -2.28
CA SER A 9 8.85 7.73 -0.89
C SER A 9 9.70 6.64 -0.24
N TYR A 10 10.17 6.87 0.97
CA TYR A 10 10.85 5.85 1.77
C TYR A 10 9.91 4.65 1.97
N GLY A 11 10.35 3.45 1.62
CA GLY A 11 9.52 2.25 1.69
C GLY A 11 10.03 1.14 0.78
N SER A 12 9.66 -0.11 1.07
CA SER A 12 9.96 -1.24 0.19
C SER A 12 8.94 -1.28 -0.95
N VAL A 13 9.41 -1.40 -2.19
CA VAL A 13 8.56 -1.73 -3.34
C VAL A 13 8.45 -3.24 -3.40
N VAL A 14 7.22 -3.76 -3.45
CA VAL A 14 6.96 -5.20 -3.50
C VAL A 14 6.29 -5.56 -4.82
N VAL A 15 6.64 -6.72 -5.34
CA VAL A 15 5.89 -7.42 -6.39
C VAL A 15 5.04 -8.46 -5.69
N PHE A 16 3.74 -8.47 -5.94
CA PHE A 16 2.84 -9.46 -5.37
C PHE A 16 1.78 -9.90 -6.37
N THR A 17 1.32 -11.13 -6.23
CA THR A 17 0.24 -11.67 -7.05
C THR A 17 -1.08 -11.59 -6.29
N LYS A 18 -2.13 -11.09 -6.95
CA LYS A 18 -3.46 -11.01 -6.34
C LYS A 18 -4.04 -12.41 -6.08
N PRO A 19 -4.90 -12.60 -5.06
CA PRO A 19 -5.48 -13.91 -4.75
C PRO A 19 -6.30 -14.53 -5.88
N ASP A 20 -6.86 -13.70 -6.77
CA ASP A 20 -7.63 -14.13 -7.94
C ASP A 20 -6.74 -14.55 -9.13
N GLY A 21 -5.41 -14.43 -9.01
CA GLY A 21 -4.46 -14.76 -10.07
C GLY A 21 -4.48 -13.81 -11.26
N SER A 22 -5.13 -12.65 -11.15
CA SER A 22 -5.29 -11.71 -12.28
C SER A 22 -3.99 -11.02 -12.75
N GLY A 23 -2.86 -11.24 -12.05
CA GLY A 23 -1.54 -10.78 -12.43
C GLY A 23 -0.71 -10.24 -11.27
N ALA A 24 0.56 -9.98 -11.56
CA ALA A 24 1.49 -9.36 -10.61
C ALA A 24 1.28 -7.84 -10.53
N VAL A 25 1.34 -7.31 -9.32
CA VAL A 25 1.20 -5.89 -8.98
C VAL A 25 2.50 -5.42 -8.34
N ILE A 26 2.99 -4.24 -8.74
CA ILE A 26 4.24 -3.66 -8.22
C ILE A 26 3.92 -2.35 -7.50
N HIS A 27 3.76 -2.38 -6.18
CA HIS A 27 3.39 -1.21 -5.39
C HIS A 27 4.27 -1.06 -4.14
N ARG A 28 4.22 0.11 -3.52
CA ARG A 28 5.03 0.42 -2.33
C ARG A 28 4.29 0.05 -1.06
N VAL A 29 5.00 -0.60 -0.14
CA VAL A 29 4.53 -0.83 1.23
C VAL A 29 4.63 0.47 2.02
N HIS A 30 3.52 0.87 2.63
CA HIS A 30 3.46 2.00 3.54
C HIS A 30 3.57 1.56 5.00
N PHE A 31 2.80 0.55 5.41
CA PHE A 31 2.86 0.00 6.77
C PHE A 31 2.21 -1.38 6.87
N ARG A 32 2.54 -2.12 7.94
CA ARG A 32 1.90 -3.40 8.32
C ARG A 32 0.70 -3.15 9.24
N VAL A 33 -0.32 -3.97 9.07
CA VAL A 33 -1.51 -4.05 9.91
C VAL A 33 -1.75 -5.48 10.40
N GLU A 34 -2.48 -5.60 11.51
CA GLU A 34 -2.93 -6.87 12.09
C GLU A 34 -4.42 -7.10 11.84
N ALA A 35 -4.85 -8.37 11.86
CA ALA A 35 -6.26 -8.73 11.74
C ALA A 35 -7.12 -7.99 12.77
N GLY A 36 -8.21 -7.37 12.31
CA GLY A 36 -9.13 -6.58 13.13
C GLY A 36 -8.67 -5.14 13.38
N GLU A 37 -7.47 -4.73 12.94
CA GLU A 37 -6.97 -3.38 13.18
C GLU A 37 -7.79 -2.32 12.44
N ASN A 38 -8.21 -1.29 13.16
CA ASN A 38 -8.62 -0.02 12.57
C ASN A 38 -7.36 0.76 12.19
N TRP A 39 -6.97 0.62 10.92
CA TRP A 39 -5.72 1.18 10.41
C TRP A 39 -5.85 2.62 9.87
N VAL A 40 -7.07 3.13 9.72
CA VAL A 40 -7.35 4.48 9.20
C VAL A 40 -6.64 5.59 10.01
N PRO A 41 -6.60 5.57 11.37
CA PRO A 41 -5.88 6.59 12.14
C PRO A 41 -4.37 6.67 11.89
N ARG A 42 -3.77 5.63 11.30
CA ARG A 42 -2.34 5.58 10.94
C ARG A 42 -2.10 5.92 9.48
N ALA A 43 -3.16 5.94 8.67
CA ALA A 43 -3.09 6.20 7.24
C ALA A 43 -2.82 7.67 6.96
N ASN A 44 -2.36 7.97 5.75
CA ASN A 44 -2.38 9.33 5.23
C ASN A 44 -3.78 9.60 4.65
N ASP A 45 -4.51 10.55 5.25
CA ASP A 45 -5.87 10.91 4.86
C ASP A 45 -6.00 11.31 3.39
N SER A 46 -4.93 11.86 2.79
CA SER A 46 -4.93 12.23 1.36
C SER A 46 -4.97 11.02 0.41
N TYR A 47 -4.78 9.80 0.93
CA TYR A 47 -4.80 8.54 0.17
C TYR A 47 -5.99 7.63 0.55
N LEU A 48 -6.95 8.14 1.33
CA LEU A 48 -8.17 7.43 1.68
C LEU A 48 -9.32 7.84 0.75
N SER A 49 -10.16 6.87 0.42
CA SER A 49 -11.39 7.03 -0.36
C SER A 49 -12.62 7.36 0.50
N GLY A 50 -12.47 7.36 1.83
CA GLY A 50 -13.55 7.57 2.79
C GLY A 50 -13.06 8.06 4.14
N GLU A 51 -14.00 8.55 4.95
CA GLU A 51 -13.75 9.01 6.31
C GLU A 51 -13.94 7.89 7.32
N GLY A 52 -12.86 7.49 7.99
CA GLY A 52 -12.91 6.49 9.05
C GLY A 52 -13.09 5.05 8.55
N CYS A 53 -12.88 4.11 9.46
CA CYS A 53 -12.84 2.68 9.15
C CYS A 53 -14.15 2.13 8.58
N ALA A 54 -15.30 2.69 8.96
CA ALA A 54 -16.61 2.21 8.52
C ALA A 54 -16.88 2.49 7.03
N THR A 55 -16.15 3.42 6.42
CA THR A 55 -16.36 3.83 5.03
C THR A 55 -15.20 3.41 4.11
N VAL A 56 -14.06 3.04 4.68
CA VAL A 56 -12.88 2.58 3.96
C VAL A 56 -12.95 1.07 3.74
N GLN A 57 -12.82 0.64 2.49
CA GLN A 57 -12.75 -0.79 2.13
C GLN A 57 -11.59 -1.48 2.86
N HIS A 58 -11.82 -2.73 3.25
CA HIS A 58 -10.85 -3.55 4.01
C HIS A 58 -10.40 -2.92 5.35
N CYS A 59 -11.23 -2.05 5.94
CA CYS A 59 -11.14 -1.64 7.33
C CYS A 59 -12.39 -2.12 8.10
N PRO A 60 -12.27 -2.75 9.28
CA PRO A 60 -11.01 -3.20 9.89
C PRO A 60 -10.29 -4.23 9.02
N ALA A 61 -8.98 -4.36 9.21
CA ALA A 61 -8.18 -5.26 8.40
C ALA A 61 -8.72 -6.71 8.51
N PRO A 62 -9.08 -7.38 7.39
CA PRO A 62 -9.62 -8.74 7.44
C PRO A 62 -8.59 -9.79 7.85
N HIS A 63 -7.30 -9.43 7.81
CA HIS A 63 -6.17 -10.25 8.21
C HIS A 63 -4.90 -9.40 8.29
N ASP A 64 -3.85 -10.00 8.84
CA ASP A 64 -2.50 -9.46 8.81
C ASP A 64 -2.03 -9.22 7.37
N GLY A 65 -1.32 -8.11 7.16
CA GLY A 65 -0.75 -7.79 5.87
C GLY A 65 -0.18 -6.39 5.78
N PHE A 66 0.11 -5.98 4.55
CA PHE A 66 0.68 -4.68 4.24
C PHE A 66 -0.33 -3.79 3.52
N ILE A 67 -0.44 -2.55 3.97
CA ILE A 67 -1.09 -1.50 3.20
C ILE A 67 -0.12 -1.03 2.13
N THR A 68 -0.58 -1.11 0.88
CA THR A 68 0.21 -0.81 -0.30
C THR A 68 -0.42 0.27 -1.14
N LYS A 69 0.38 0.93 -1.96
CA LYS A 69 -0.07 1.94 -2.89
C LYS A 69 0.89 2.07 -4.07
N GLY A 70 0.35 2.19 -5.28
CA GLY A 70 1.13 2.63 -6.43
C GLY A 70 1.58 4.08 -6.27
N ASP A 71 2.85 4.37 -6.57
CA ASP A 71 3.41 5.72 -6.37
C ASP A 71 2.60 6.80 -7.12
N ALA A 72 2.02 6.46 -8.27
CA ALA A 72 1.18 7.35 -9.09
C ALA A 72 -0.33 7.24 -8.80
N ASN A 73 -0.77 6.34 -7.92
CA ASN A 73 -2.19 6.16 -7.61
C ASN A 73 -2.67 7.28 -6.67
N PRO A 74 -3.96 7.66 -6.69
CA PRO A 74 -4.48 8.62 -5.73
C PRO A 74 -4.63 8.01 -4.32
N GLU A 75 -4.98 6.72 -4.24
CA GLU A 75 -5.43 6.07 -3.02
C GLU A 75 -4.56 4.85 -2.65
N TYR A 76 -4.68 4.39 -1.40
CA TYR A 76 -4.21 3.06 -1.01
C TYR A 76 -4.95 1.97 -1.78
N ASP A 77 -4.26 0.88 -2.09
CA ASP A 77 -4.85 -0.25 -2.82
C ASP A 77 -6.03 -0.84 -2.05
N GLN A 78 -5.93 -0.86 -0.72
CA GLN A 78 -6.98 -1.32 0.19
C GLN A 78 -8.16 -0.35 0.22
N SER A 79 -7.89 0.96 0.24
CA SER A 79 -8.95 1.98 0.27
C SER A 79 -9.73 2.02 -1.05
N GLY A 80 -9.03 1.90 -2.18
CA GLY A 80 -9.63 1.87 -3.52
C GLY A 80 -10.28 0.53 -3.88
N GLY A 81 -10.29 -0.46 -2.97
CA GLY A 81 -10.90 -1.77 -3.19
C GLY A 81 -10.16 -2.66 -4.20
N LEU A 82 -8.88 -2.38 -4.48
CA LEU A 82 -8.08 -3.16 -5.42
C LEU A 82 -7.75 -4.55 -4.85
N VAL A 83 -7.35 -4.59 -3.57
CA VAL A 83 -6.98 -5.79 -2.81
C VAL A 83 -7.12 -5.54 -1.30
N PRO A 84 -7.37 -6.59 -0.48
CA PRO A 84 -7.19 -6.50 0.98
C PRO A 84 -5.70 -6.27 1.35
N PRO A 85 -5.36 -6.07 2.64
CA PRO A 85 -3.97 -5.95 3.07
C PRO A 85 -3.11 -7.07 2.47
N VAL A 86 -2.00 -6.75 1.83
CA VAL A 86 -1.21 -7.75 1.08
C VAL A 86 -0.57 -8.72 2.07
N ARG A 87 -0.92 -10.00 2.00
CA ARG A 87 -0.28 -11.01 2.87
C ARG A 87 1.19 -11.17 2.49
N ALA A 88 2.03 -11.46 3.47
CA ALA A 88 3.45 -11.70 3.23
C ALA A 88 3.68 -12.85 2.23
N GLU A 89 2.82 -13.87 2.25
CA GLU A 89 2.85 -15.02 1.34
C GLU A 89 2.47 -14.71 -0.11
N TRP A 90 1.86 -13.54 -0.38
CA TRP A 90 1.53 -13.10 -1.74
C TRP A 90 2.70 -12.36 -2.40
N ILE A 91 3.73 -12.00 -1.62
CA ILE A 91 4.87 -11.23 -2.10
C ILE A 91 5.84 -12.16 -2.83
N ASP A 92 5.97 -11.95 -4.13
CA ASP A 92 6.90 -12.66 -5.01
C ASP A 92 8.34 -12.10 -4.90
N GLY A 93 8.46 -10.81 -4.55
CA GLY A 93 9.76 -10.17 -4.36
C GLY A 93 9.66 -8.77 -3.77
N ALA A 94 10.77 -8.29 -3.19
CA ALA A 94 10.86 -6.96 -2.60
C ALA A 94 12.15 -6.25 -3.00
N ALA A 95 12.03 -5.01 -3.48
CA ALA A 95 13.14 -4.09 -3.72
C ALA A 95 13.09 -2.96 -2.68
N ARG A 96 14.20 -2.76 -1.97
CA ARG A 96 14.34 -1.60 -1.07
C ARG A 96 14.83 -0.43 -1.89
N ALA A 97 14.01 0.63 -2.02
CA ALA A 97 14.46 1.86 -2.64
C ALA A 97 15.52 2.51 -1.73
N ARG A 98 16.78 2.56 -2.19
CA ARG A 98 17.83 3.37 -1.57
C ARG A 98 18.01 4.59 -2.46
N VAL A 99 17.52 5.75 -2.03
CA VAL A 99 17.82 7.02 -2.72
C VAL A 99 19.31 7.30 -2.49
N PRO A 100 20.15 7.36 -3.54
CA PRO A 100 21.52 7.85 -3.37
C PRO A 100 21.45 9.33 -3.00
N LEU A 101 22.03 9.70 -1.86
CA LEU A 101 22.37 11.09 -1.60
C LEU A 101 23.58 11.41 -2.49
N GLY A 102 23.33 12.11 -3.58
CA GLY A 102 24.37 12.69 -4.45
C GLY A 102 24.71 14.11 -4.02
#